data_AF-A0A849D6E5-F1
#
_entry.id   AF-A0A849D6E5-F1
#
_cell.length_a   1.000
_cell.length_b   1.000
_cell.length_c   1.000
_cell.angle_alpha   90.00
_cell.angle_beta   90.00
_cell.angle_gamma   90.00
#
_symmetry.space_group_name_H-M   'P 1'
#
loop_
_entity.id
_entity.type
_entity.pdbx_description
1 polymer ?
#
loop_
_entity_poly.entity_id
_entity_poly.type
_entity_poly.pdbx_seq_one_letter_code
_entity_poly.pdbx_strand_id
1 'polypeptide(L)'
;AFMLITARLQPYAKAVVFGNLENLETMLYQEILENLDLEQFRDKPVIIKGCTNKPVPQNAYLWATAKIQQVAKSVMYGEACSSVPIFKCK
;
A
#
# COMPACT_ATOMS: atom_id res chain seq x y z
N ALA A 1 -16.05 -22.91 -11.62
CA ALA A 1 -15.72 -22.45 -12.99
C ALA A 1 -14.34 -21.76 -13.10
N PHE A 2 -13.84 -21.03 -12.09
CA PHE A 2 -12.59 -20.25 -12.22
C PHE A 2 -11.26 -20.98 -11.99
N MET A 3 -11.30 -22.19 -11.39
CA MET A 3 -10.09 -22.97 -11.08
C MET A 3 -9.34 -23.41 -12.34
N LEU A 4 -10.05 -23.90 -13.37
CA LEU A 4 -9.45 -24.30 -14.64
C LEU A 4 -8.80 -23.10 -15.36
N ILE A 5 -9.47 -21.95 -15.34
CA ILE A 5 -8.95 -20.71 -15.94
C ILE A 5 -7.67 -20.30 -15.21
N THR A 6 -7.70 -20.28 -13.87
CA THR A 6 -6.52 -19.95 -13.05
C THR A 6 -5.35 -20.88 -13.36
N ALA A 7 -5.58 -22.20 -13.39
CA ALA A 7 -4.54 -23.18 -13.70
C ALA A 7 -3.88 -22.96 -15.08
N ARG A 8 -4.63 -22.49 -16.08
CA ARG A 8 -4.09 -22.15 -17.41
C ARG A 8 -3.37 -20.80 -17.45
N LEU A 9 -3.72 -19.86 -16.57
CA LEU A 9 -3.10 -18.53 -16.50
C LEU A 9 -1.81 -18.51 -15.66
N GLN A 10 -1.65 -19.42 -14.69
CA GLN A 10 -0.48 -19.50 -13.80
C GLN A 10 0.90 -19.33 -14.48
N PRO A 11 1.22 -20.00 -15.60
CA PRO A 11 2.55 -19.87 -16.21
C PRO A 11 2.78 -18.53 -16.94
N TYR A 12 1.75 -17.70 -17.13
CA TYR A 12 1.84 -16.45 -17.91
C TYR A 12 1.57 -15.20 -17.08
N ALA A 13 0.68 -15.27 -16.09
CA ALA A 13 0.27 -14.14 -15.28
C ALA A 13 1.03 -14.09 -13.96
N LYS A 14 1.48 -12.90 -13.55
CA LYS A 14 2.13 -12.70 -12.24
C LYS A 14 1.16 -12.84 -11.06
N ALA A 15 -0.10 -12.45 -11.26
CA ALA A 15 -1.16 -12.56 -10.28
C ALA A 15 -2.49 -12.82 -11.00
N VAL A 16 -3.36 -13.61 -10.38
CA VAL A 16 -4.72 -13.90 -10.86
C VAL A 16 -5.68 -13.60 -9.72
N VAL A 17 -6.60 -12.67 -9.93
CA VAL A 17 -7.54 -12.19 -8.91
C VAL A 17 -8.96 -12.33 -9.43
N PHE A 18 -9.86 -12.84 -8.59
CA PHE A 18 -11.28 -12.82 -8.86
C PHE A 18 -11.87 -11.50 -8.37
N GLY A 19 -12.51 -10.74 -9.26
CA GLY A 19 -13.10 -9.45 -8.94
C GLY A 19 -12.95 -8.44 -10.07
N ASN A 20 -12.84 -7.17 -9.70
CA ASN A 20 -12.62 -6.05 -10.61
C ASN A 20 -11.18 -5.50 -10.51
N LEU A 21 -10.91 -4.41 -11.23
CA LEU A 21 -9.60 -3.75 -11.20
C LEU A 21 -9.20 -3.28 -9.80
N GLU A 22 -10.14 -2.74 -9.02
CA GLU A 22 -9.88 -2.29 -7.64
C GLU A 22 -9.48 -3.47 -6.74
N ASN A 23 -10.09 -4.65 -6.91
CA ASN A 23 -9.69 -5.84 -6.17
C ASN A 23 -8.26 -6.28 -6.53
N LEU A 24 -7.93 -6.26 -7.83
CA LEU A 24 -6.59 -6.57 -8.30
C LEU A 24 -5.56 -5.59 -7.72
N GLU A 25 -5.80 -4.29 -7.84
CA GLU A 25 -4.92 -3.26 -7.29
C GLU A 25 -4.78 -3.39 -5.77
N THR A 26 -5.88 -3.63 -5.05
CA THR A 26 -5.87 -3.82 -3.60
C THR A 26 -4.98 -4.99 -3.19
N MET A 27 -5.09 -6.14 -3.85
CA MET A 27 -4.23 -7.30 -3.57
C MET A 27 -2.75 -7.01 -3.88
N LEU A 28 -2.46 -6.35 -5.00
CA LEU A 28 -1.09 -5.98 -5.35
C LEU A 28 -0.47 -5.00 -4.35
N TYR A 29 -1.21 -3.98 -3.93
CA TYR A 29 -0.75 -3.04 -2.89
C TYR A 29 -0.50 -3.74 -1.56
N GLN A 30 -1.38 -4.66 -1.17
CA GLN A 30 -1.21 -5.42 0.06
C GLN A 30 0.10 -6.21 0.04
N GLU A 31 0.32 -7.01 -1.01
CA GLU A 31 1.53 -7.83 -1.15
C GLU A 31 2.82 -6.99 -1.15
N ILE A 32 2.83 -5.89 -1.90
CA ILE A 32 3.99 -5.00 -1.95
C ILE A 32 4.25 -4.33 -0.60
N LEU A 33 3.21 -3.81 0.04
CA LEU A 33 3.34 -3.14 1.33
C LEU A 33 3.76 -4.10 2.43
N GLU A 34 3.29 -5.35 2.44
CA GLU A 34 3.69 -6.40 3.39
C GLU A 34 5.19 -6.72 3.28
N ASN A 35 5.76 -6.68 2.08
CA ASN A 35 7.17 -7.00 1.84
C ASN A 35 8.09 -5.76 1.77
N LEU A 36 7.53 -4.55 1.86
CA LEU A 36 8.32 -3.32 1.81
C LEU A 36 9.29 -3.21 2.99
N ASP A 37 10.58 -3.00 2.69
CA ASP A 37 11.59 -2.67 3.69
C ASP A 37 11.41 -1.22 4.16
N LEU A 38 11.29 -1.06 5.47
CA LEU A 38 11.01 0.22 6.12
C LEU A 38 12.20 0.78 6.89
N GLU A 39 13.37 0.13 6.86
CA GLU A 39 14.53 0.58 7.64
C GLU A 39 14.96 2.00 7.29
N GLN A 40 14.82 2.38 6.01
CA GLN A 40 15.09 3.75 5.56
C GLN A 40 14.23 4.83 6.24
N PHE A 41 13.09 4.46 6.84
CA PHE A 41 12.14 5.36 7.52
C PHE A 41 12.29 5.38 9.04
N ARG A 42 13.19 4.54 9.61
CA ARG A 42 13.42 4.45 11.05
C ARG A 42 13.75 5.83 11.65
N ASP A 43 13.05 6.18 12.72
CA ASP A 43 13.23 7.42 13.50
C ASP A 43 13.11 8.73 12.69
N LYS A 44 12.52 8.67 11.50
CA LYS A 44 12.32 9.83 10.62
C LYS A 44 10.86 10.27 10.59
N PRO A 45 10.60 11.57 10.33
CA PRO A 45 9.26 12.02 9.95
C PRO A 45 8.94 11.54 8.53
N VAL A 46 7.76 10.95 8.35
CA VAL A 46 7.30 10.41 7.05
C VAL A 46 5.97 11.06 6.66
N ILE A 47 5.83 11.40 5.39
CA ILE A 47 4.57 11.85 4.79
C ILE A 47 4.11 10.77 3.81
N ILE A 48 2.90 10.27 4.01
CA ILE A 48 2.23 9.40 3.05
C ILE A 48 1.43 10.30 2.09
N LYS A 49 1.88 10.35 0.84
CA LYS A 49 1.26 11.16 -0.22
C LYS A 49 0.48 10.28 -1.18
N GLY A 50 -0.77 10.63 -1.43
CA GLY A 50 -1.56 10.06 -2.52
C GLY A 50 -1.29 10.72 -3.88
N CYS A 51 -1.51 9.99 -4.97
CA CYS A 51 -1.42 10.52 -6.33
C CYS A 51 -2.79 10.50 -7.00
N THR A 52 -3.20 11.60 -7.63
CA THR A 52 -4.48 11.68 -8.34
C THR A 52 -4.44 11.01 -9.72
N ASN A 53 -3.24 10.87 -10.31
CA ASN A 53 -3.09 10.34 -11.68
C ASN A 53 -3.18 8.82 -11.78
N LYS A 54 -2.95 8.11 -10.67
CA LYS A 54 -3.07 6.65 -10.61
C LYS A 54 -3.96 6.33 -9.41
N PRO A 55 -5.12 5.67 -9.61
CA PRO A 55 -5.97 5.32 -8.49
C PRO A 55 -5.16 4.46 -7.51
N VAL A 56 -5.19 4.86 -6.24
CA VAL A 56 -4.60 4.11 -5.14
C VAL A 56 -5.78 3.62 -4.30
N PRO A 57 -5.93 2.30 -4.08
CA PRO A 57 -6.99 1.76 -3.25
C PRO A 57 -6.96 2.40 -1.86
N GLN A 58 -8.13 2.70 -1.30
CA GLN A 58 -8.22 3.37 0.01
C GLN A 58 -7.48 2.57 1.10
N ASN A 59 -7.61 1.24 1.08
CA ASN A 59 -6.94 0.35 2.03
C ASN A 59 -5.41 0.44 1.99
N ALA A 60 -4.80 0.79 0.85
CA ALA A 60 -3.36 0.93 0.75
C ALA A 60 -2.82 2.02 1.69
N TYR A 61 -3.54 3.13 1.86
CA TYR A 61 -3.17 4.18 2.79
C TYR A 61 -3.25 3.73 4.25
N LEU A 62 -4.26 2.94 4.59
CA LEU A 62 -4.45 2.38 5.94
C LEU A 62 -3.30 1.43 6.28
N TRP A 63 -2.96 0.51 5.37
CA TRP A 63 -1.87 -0.44 5.57
C TRP A 63 -0.50 0.24 5.60
N ALA A 64 -0.24 1.18 4.69
CA ALA A 64 1.00 1.95 4.69
C ALA A 64 1.18 2.70 6.02
N THR A 65 0.12 3.36 6.50
CA THR A 65 0.14 4.04 7.81
C THR A 65 0.43 3.06 8.94
N ALA A 66 -0.30 1.95 9.00
CA ALA A 66 -0.16 0.94 10.05
C ALA A 66 1.22 0.29 10.09
N LYS A 67 1.90 0.16 8.95
CA LYS A 67 3.24 -0.41 8.85
C LYS A 67 4.33 0.62 9.14
N ILE A 68 4.26 1.80 8.52
CA ILE A 68 5.26 2.86 8.67
C ILE A 68 5.31 3.38 10.11
N GLN A 69 4.17 3.51 10.79
CA GLN A 69 4.13 4.00 12.18
C GLN A 69 4.94 3.13 13.16
N GLN A 70 5.24 1.87 12.82
CA GLN A 70 6.00 0.95 13.68
C GLN A 70 7.48 1.32 13.77
N VAL A 71 8.00 2.07 12.79
CA VAL A 71 9.42 2.45 12.72
C VAL A 71 9.65 3.95 12.65
N ALA A 72 8.68 4.72 12.13
CA ALA A 72 8.82 6.16 11.93
C ALA A 72 8.65 6.96 13.23
N LYS A 73 9.33 8.11 13.32
CA LYS A 73 9.17 9.04 14.45
C LYS A 73 7.82 9.76 14.41
N SER A 74 7.31 10.05 13.22
CA SER A 74 5.98 10.62 13.01
C SER A 74 5.47 10.30 11.61
N VAL A 75 4.16 10.14 11.46
CA VAL A 75 3.49 9.93 10.18
C VAL A 75 2.49 11.05 9.93
N MET A 76 2.52 11.62 8.74
CA MET A 76 1.59 12.64 8.26
C MET A 76 0.95 12.16 6.96
N TYR A 77 -0.23 12.68 6.63
CA TYR A 77 -0.93 12.37 5.38
C TYR A 77 -1.25 13.64 4.61
N GLY A 78 -1.01 13.63 3.30
CA GLY A 78 -1.30 14.76 2.40
C GLY A 78 -0.09 15.22 1.61
N GLU A 79 -0.14 16.43 1.07
CA GLU A 79 1.01 17.01 0.36
C GLU A 79 2.01 17.63 1.34
N ALA A 80 3.27 17.78 0.92
CA ALA A 80 4.32 18.32 1.78
C ALA A 80 3.96 19.66 2.44
N CYS A 81 3.26 20.54 1.70
CA CYS A 81 2.86 21.86 2.18
C CYS A 81 1.49 21.90 2.89
N SER A 82 0.74 20.79 2.91
CA SER A 82 -0.64 20.73 3.43
C SER A 82 -0.93 19.43 4.18
N SER A 83 0.10 18.76 4.67
CA SER A 83 -0.04 17.48 5.36
C SER A 83 -0.62 17.63 6.77
N VAL A 84 -1.42 16.65 7.17
CA VAL A 84 -2.06 16.56 8.48
C VAL A 84 -1.32 15.51 9.32
N PRO A 85 -1.00 15.78 10.59
CA PRO A 85 -0.37 14.80 11.46
C PRO A 85 -1.33 13.65 11.79
N ILE A 86 -0.85 12.41 11.62
CA ILE A 86 -1.62 11.19 11.90
C ILE A 86 -1.05 10.48 13.14
N PHE A 87 0.27 10.42 13.26
CA PHE A 87 0.96 9.75 14.36
C PHE A 87 2.24 10.49 14.75
N LYS A 88 2.58 10.45 16.04
CA LYS A 88 3.88 10.88 16.57
C LYS A 88 4.28 9.92 17.68
N CYS A 89 5.47 9.36 17.57
CA CYS A 89 6.06 8.55 18.63
C CYS A 89 6.25 9.43 19.87
N LYS A 90 5.87 8.91 21.04
CA LYS A 90 5.96 9.63 22.31
C LYS A 90 7.39 9.65 22.82
#